data_AF-A0A7J3A8A8-F1
#
_entry.id   AF-A0A7J3A8A8-F1
#
_cell.length_a   1.000
_cell.length_b   1.000
_cell.length_c   1.000
_cell.angle_alpha   90.00
_cell.angle_beta   90.00
_cell.angle_gamma   90.00
#
_symmetry.space_group_name_H-M   'P 1'
#
loop_
_entity.id
_entity.type
_entity.pdbx_description
1 polymer ?
#
loop_
_entity_poly.entity_id
_entity_poly.type
_entity_poly.pdbx_seq_one_letter_code
_entity_poly.pdbx_strand_id
1 'polypeptide(L)'
;MLCWKGYRLVFNKRSSRNPREGYANIVEDEGGVVEGIVYEIADEDIEKLDRYEGYPQHYSRQKVKIRLQSGDVVEATVYIARQQMTAEGLKPSREYLNRLLKGCDLLSKNIVSYGILKH
;
A
#
# COMPACT_ATOMS: atom_id res chain seq x y z
N MET A 1 -3.90 7.71 -11.56
CA MET A 1 -4.62 7.16 -10.39
C MET A 1 -5.05 5.73 -10.73
N LEU A 2 -4.85 4.78 -9.81
CA LEU A 2 -5.31 3.39 -9.96
C LEU A 2 -6.62 3.17 -9.21
N CYS A 3 -7.43 2.22 -9.67
CA CYS A 3 -8.62 1.73 -9.00
C CYS A 3 -8.52 0.20 -8.88
N TRP A 4 -8.45 -0.32 -7.65
CA TRP A 4 -8.43 -1.74 -7.36
C TRP A 4 -9.65 -2.14 -6.52
N LYS A 5 -10.56 -2.92 -7.12
CA LYS A 5 -11.83 -3.33 -6.51
C LYS A 5 -11.70 -4.60 -5.68
N GLY A 6 -12.55 -4.75 -4.67
CA GLY A 6 -12.57 -5.91 -3.78
C GLY A 6 -11.61 -5.77 -2.60
N TYR A 7 -11.12 -4.55 -2.35
CA TYR A 7 -10.13 -4.26 -1.31
C TYR A 7 -10.39 -2.90 -0.68
N ARG A 8 -9.91 -2.70 0.54
CA ARG A 8 -9.92 -1.41 1.22
C ARG A 8 -8.59 -1.15 1.94
N LEU A 9 -8.28 0.13 2.08
CA LEU A 9 -7.16 0.60 2.90
C LEU A 9 -7.53 0.58 4.39
N VAL A 10 -6.62 0.07 5.21
CA VAL A 10 -6.71 0.09 6.67
C VAL A 10 -5.39 0.50 7.29
N PHE A 11 -5.41 0.94 8.55
CA PHE A 11 -4.21 1.28 9.31
C PHE A 11 -4.00 0.28 10.44
N ASN A 12 -3.85 -1.00 10.09
CA ASN A 12 -3.77 -2.10 11.05
C ASN A 12 -2.40 -2.81 11.08
N LYS A 13 -1.42 -2.34 10.31
CA LYS A 13 -0.06 -2.90 10.36
C LYS A 13 0.63 -2.34 11.62
N ARG A 14 1.04 -3.21 12.56
CA ARG A 14 1.84 -2.83 13.75
C ARG A 14 3.05 -1.95 13.40
N SER A 15 3.04 -0.72 13.90
CA SER A 15 4.18 0.19 13.82
C SER A 15 5.37 -0.36 14.62
N SER A 16 6.57 -0.19 14.07
CA SER A 16 7.82 -0.46 14.78
C SER A 16 8.15 0.62 15.83
N ARG A 17 7.48 1.77 15.78
CA ARG A 17 7.75 2.92 16.66
C ARG A 17 6.85 2.94 17.90
N ASN A 18 5.56 2.59 17.73
CA ASN A 18 4.58 2.67 18.79
C ASN A 18 3.58 1.51 18.66
N PRO A 19 3.43 0.64 19.69
CA PRO A 19 2.55 -0.52 19.62
C PRO A 19 1.06 -0.18 19.51
N ARG A 20 0.65 1.07 19.77
CA ARG A 20 -0.72 1.55 19.58
C ARG A 20 -0.97 2.17 18.20
N GLU A 21 0.06 2.26 17.36
CA GLU A 21 -0.02 2.87 16.04
C GLU A 21 -0.01 1.85 14.92
N GLY A 22 -0.74 2.18 13.85
CA GLY A 22 -0.87 1.36 12.65
C GLY A 22 -0.34 2.06 11.41
N TYR A 23 0.52 1.37 10.66
CA TYR A 23 0.85 1.72 9.28
C TYR A 23 -0.23 1.21 8.32
N ALA A 24 -0.23 1.75 7.11
CA ALA A 24 -1.15 1.40 6.04
C ALA A 24 -1.02 -0.08 5.64
N ASN A 25 -2.15 -0.70 5.37
CA ASN A 25 -2.27 -2.05 4.86
C ASN A 25 -3.53 -2.13 3.99
N ILE A 26 -3.58 -3.16 3.14
CA ILE A 26 -4.73 -3.45 2.28
C ILE A 26 -5.35 -4.75 2.76
N VAL A 27 -6.68 -4.79 2.85
CA VAL A 27 -7.44 -6.00 3.17
C VAL A 27 -8.55 -6.19 2.16
N GLU A 28 -8.93 -7.44 1.93
CA GLU A 28 -10.09 -7.77 1.10
C GLU A 28 -11.37 -7.16 1.68
N ASP A 29 -12.19 -6.64 0.78
CA ASP A 29 -13.50 -6.03 1.07
C ASP A 29 -14.29 -6.01 -0.24
N GLU A 30 -15.30 -6.87 -0.38
CA GLU A 30 -16.01 -7.08 -1.66
C GLU A 30 -16.62 -5.79 -2.25
N GLY A 31 -17.07 -4.87 -1.39
CA GLY A 31 -17.58 -3.56 -1.80
C GLY A 31 -16.52 -2.45 -1.86
N GLY A 32 -15.30 -2.76 -1.42
CA GLY A 32 -14.20 -1.83 -1.25
C GLY A 32 -13.52 -1.47 -2.56
N VAL A 33 -13.00 -0.24 -2.60
CA VAL A 33 -12.09 0.23 -3.65
C VAL A 33 -10.88 0.85 -3.00
N VAL A 34 -9.70 0.44 -3.46
CA VAL A 34 -8.43 1.09 -3.14
C VAL A 34 -8.02 1.99 -4.30
N GLU A 35 -7.77 3.26 -3.99
CA GLU A 35 -7.20 4.23 -4.91
C GLU A 35 -5.74 4.53 -4.54
N GLY A 36 -4.90 4.68 -5.56
CA GLY A 36 -3.46 4.71 -5.39
C GLY A 36 -2.68 5.28 -6.57
N ILE A 37 -1.36 5.27 -6.42
CA ILE A 37 -0.41 5.61 -7.48
C ILE A 37 0.34 4.34 -7.85
N VAL A 38 0.62 4.24 -9.15
CA VAL A 38 1.48 3.18 -9.67
C VAL A 38 2.80 3.78 -10.07
N TYR A 39 3.89 3.21 -9.58
CA TYR A 39 5.25 3.62 -9.94
C TYR A 39 5.91 2.53 -10.77
N GLU A 40 6.46 2.91 -11.92
CA GLU A 40 7.34 2.04 -12.70
C GLU A 40 8.75 2.14 -12.12
N ILE A 41 9.35 0.98 -11.79
CA ILE A 41 10.70 0.89 -11.26
C ILE A 41 11.45 -0.23 -11.96
N ALA A 42 12.78 -0.21 -11.90
CA ALA A 42 13.60 -1.31 -12.38
C ALA A 42 13.48 -2.54 -11.47
N ASP A 43 13.64 -3.74 -12.03
CA ASP A 43 13.61 -5.00 -11.27
C ASP A 43 14.64 -5.00 -10.13
N GLU A 44 15.79 -4.37 -10.30
CA GLU A 44 16.83 -4.23 -9.26
C GLU A 44 16.38 -3.36 -8.07
N ASP A 45 15.46 -2.41 -8.28
CA ASP A 45 14.96 -1.55 -7.22
C ASP A 45 13.91 -2.26 -6.35
N ILE A 46 13.34 -3.37 -6.83
CA ILE A 46 12.39 -4.16 -6.03
C ILE A 46 13.06 -4.74 -4.78
N GLU A 47 14.34 -5.10 -4.86
CA GLU A 47 15.08 -5.65 -3.72
C GLU A 47 15.35 -4.57 -2.64
N LYS A 48 15.49 -3.31 -3.08
CA LYS A 48 15.59 -2.18 -2.16
C LYS A 48 14.26 -2.00 -1.44
N LEU A 49 13.15 -2.06 -2.17
CA LEU A 49 11.81 -1.97 -1.60
C LEU A 49 11.49 -3.13 -0.66
N ASP A 50 11.89 -4.36 -1.01
CA ASP A 50 11.75 -5.53 -0.13
C ASP A 50 12.40 -5.29 1.23
N ARG A 51 13.59 -4.68 1.26
CA ARG A 51 14.27 -4.32 2.52
C ARG A 51 13.52 -3.24 3.29
N TYR A 52 12.99 -2.22 2.63
CA TYR A 52 12.22 -1.16 3.29
C TYR A 52 10.89 -1.66 3.85
N GLU A 53 10.18 -2.50 3.10
CA GLU A 53 8.90 -3.10 3.49
C GLU A 53 9.06 -4.31 4.42
N GLY A 54 10.29 -4.74 4.68
CA GLY A 54 10.59 -5.90 5.52
C GLY A 54 10.08 -7.23 4.93
N TYR A 55 10.00 -7.33 3.61
CA TYR A 55 9.68 -8.58 2.91
C TYR A 55 10.75 -9.65 3.21
N PRO A 56 10.34 -10.94 3.37
CA PRO A 56 8.98 -11.46 3.37
C PRO A 56 8.31 -11.46 4.75
N GLN A 57 8.96 -10.95 5.81
CA GLN A 57 8.51 -11.12 7.19
C GLN A 57 7.39 -10.15 7.60
N HIS A 58 7.43 -8.91 7.10
CA HIS A 58 6.51 -7.84 7.48
C HIS A 58 5.35 -7.74 6.50
N TYR A 59 5.68 -7.63 5.22
CA TYR A 59 4.74 -7.61 4.10
C TYR A 59 5.05 -8.77 3.15
N SER A 60 4.01 -9.30 2.53
CA SER A 60 4.10 -10.20 1.38
C SER A 60 3.84 -9.43 0.09
N ARG A 61 4.56 -9.76 -0.98
CA ARG A 61 4.29 -9.27 -2.33
C ARG A 61 3.18 -10.08 -2.97
N GLN A 62 2.27 -9.38 -3.65
CA GLN A 62 1.24 -9.99 -4.48
C GLN A 62 1.18 -9.27 -5.82
N LYS A 63 1.05 -10.04 -6.90
CA LYS A 63 0.79 -9.50 -8.24
C LYS A 63 -0.70 -9.37 -8.45
N VAL A 64 -1.15 -8.18 -8.81
CA VAL A 64 -2.56 -7.84 -8.91
C VAL A 64 -2.81 -7.07 -10.18
N LYS A 65 -4.00 -7.27 -10.77
CA LYS A 65 -4.44 -6.51 -11.94
C LYS A 65 -5.16 -5.26 -11.47
N ILE A 66 -4.67 -4.09 -11.86
CA ILE A 66 -5.23 -2.81 -11.48
C ILE A 66 -5.65 -2.04 -12.72
N ARG A 67 -6.75 -1.28 -12.61
CA ARG A 67 -7.20 -0.41 -13.69
C ARG A 67 -6.64 0.98 -13.49
N LEU A 68 -5.94 1.50 -14.50
CA LEU A 68 -5.48 2.88 -14.55
C LEU A 68 -6.63 3.80 -14.97
N GLN A 69 -6.48 5.09 -14.67
CA GLN A 69 -7.44 6.12 -15.09
C GLN A 69 -7.57 6.24 -16.62
N SER A 70 -6.55 5.84 -17.39
CA SER A 70 -6.63 5.75 -18.85
C SER A 70 -7.62 4.68 -19.34
N GLY A 71 -8.03 3.76 -18.47
CA GLY A 71 -8.85 2.60 -18.79
C GLY A 71 -8.03 1.31 -18.93
N ASP A 72 -6.71 1.41 -19.07
CA ASP A 72 -5.80 0.28 -19.21
C ASP A 72 -5.76 -0.58 -17.95
N VAL A 73 -5.51 -1.87 -18.12
CA VAL A 73 -5.30 -2.81 -17.02
C VAL A 73 -3.85 -3.24 -17.04
N VAL A 74 -3.15 -3.02 -15.93
CA VAL A 74 -1.74 -3.38 -15.76
C VAL A 74 -1.56 -4.36 -14.62
N GLU A 75 -0.50 -5.17 -14.69
CA GLU A 75 -0.05 -5.99 -13.55
C GLU A 75 0.84 -5.12 -12.65
N ALA A 76 0.50 -5.09 -11.36
CA ALA A 76 1.27 -4.39 -10.35
C ALA A 76 1.60 -5.30 -9.18
N THR A 77 2.77 -5.08 -8.59
CA THR A 77 3.15 -5.68 -7.31
C THR A 77 2.67 -4.78 -6.17
N VAL A 78 1.88 -5.34 -5.27
CA VAL A 78 1.43 -4.69 -4.04
C VAL A 78 2.01 -5.41 -2.82
N TYR A 79 2.27 -4.63 -1.76
CA TYR A 79 2.71 -5.15 -0.48
C TYR A 79 1.53 -5.22 0.48
N ILE A 80 1.20 -6.43 0.93
CA ILE A 80 0.12 -6.68 1.91
C ILE A 80 0.74 -7.16 3.22
N ALA A 81 0.38 -6.54 4.34
CA ALA A 81 0.93 -6.85 5.64
C ALA A 81 0.56 -8.29 6.02
N ARG A 82 1.53 -9.04 6.54
CA ARG A 82 1.26 -10.39 7.05
C ARG A 82 0.35 -10.33 8.27
N GLN A 83 -0.51 -11.35 8.42
CA GLN A 83 -1.43 -11.45 9.55
C GLN A 83 -0.72 -11.32 10.91
N GLN A 84 0.45 -11.96 11.08
CA GLN A 84 1.24 -11.87 12.33
C GLN A 84 1.68 -10.43 12.67
N MET A 85 1.71 -9.57 11.66
CA MET A 85 2.18 -8.20 11.75
C MET A 85 1.02 -7.20 11.84
N THR A 86 -0.23 -7.67 11.81
CA THR A 86 -1.43 -6.84 11.98
C THR A 86 -1.96 -6.86 13.42
N ALA A 87 -2.71 -5.84 13.80
CA ALA A 87 -3.49 -5.82 15.05
C ALA A 87 -4.72 -4.92 14.90
N GLU A 88 -5.76 -5.21 15.67
CA GLU A 88 -6.99 -4.41 15.70
C GLU A 88 -6.83 -3.16 16.58
N GLY A 89 -7.72 -2.18 16.37
CA GLY A 89 -7.78 -0.97 17.18
C GLY A 89 -6.62 0.02 16.99
N LEU A 90 -5.68 -0.28 16.09
CA LEU A 90 -4.58 0.62 15.76
C LEU A 90 -5.09 1.85 15.01
N LYS A 91 -4.41 2.98 15.25
CA LYS A 91 -4.66 4.24 14.54
C LYS A 91 -3.36 4.76 13.94
N PRO A 92 -3.38 5.38 12.76
CA PRO A 92 -2.18 5.99 12.22
C PRO A 92 -1.80 7.21 13.06
N SER A 93 -0.50 7.46 13.24
CA SER A 93 -0.06 8.68 13.88
C SER A 93 -0.24 9.88 12.96
N ARG A 94 -0.40 11.06 13.55
CA ARG A 94 -0.49 12.31 12.78
C ARG A 94 0.78 12.56 11.96
N GLU A 95 1.95 12.20 12.49
CA GLU A 95 3.21 12.31 11.75
C GLU A 95 3.22 11.38 10.52
N TYR A 96 2.78 10.13 10.69
CA TYR A 96 2.69 9.17 9.59
C TYR A 96 1.70 9.63 8.53
N LEU A 97 0.51 10.09 8.94
CA LEU A 97 -0.46 10.70 8.03
C LEU A 97 0.12 11.92 7.31
N ASN A 98 0.83 12.80 8.01
CA ASN A 98 1.47 13.95 7.39
C ASN A 98 2.55 13.55 6.38
N ARG A 99 3.30 12.47 6.63
CA ARG A 99 4.27 11.93 5.67
C ARG A 99 3.58 11.35 4.45
N LEU A 100 2.49 10.59 4.65
CA LEU A 100 1.64 10.10 3.58
C LEU A 100 1.08 11.26 2.75
N LEU A 101 0.48 12.25 3.41
CA LEU A 101 -0.11 13.44 2.79
C LEU A 101 0.93 14.30 2.07
N LYS A 102 2.16 14.42 2.57
CA LYS A 102 3.24 15.10 1.83
C LYS A 102 3.64 14.34 0.56
N GLY A 103 3.53 13.02 0.57
CA GLY A 103 3.59 12.21 -0.66
C GLY A 103 2.39 12.46 -1.57
N CYS A 104 1.21 12.71 -0.99
CA CYS A 104 -0.04 13.04 -1.70
C CYS A 104 -0.16 14.52 -2.14
N ASP A 105 0.57 15.48 -1.58
CA ASP A 105 0.48 16.89 -1.99
C ASP A 105 1.07 17.12 -3.40
N LEU A 106 1.84 16.15 -3.90
CA LEU A 106 2.20 16.06 -5.31
C LEU A 106 1.07 15.47 -6.18
N LEU A 107 0.08 14.78 -5.59
CA LEU A 107 -0.88 13.90 -6.27
C LEU A 107 -2.21 13.75 -5.48
N SER A 108 -3.25 14.49 -5.89
CA SER A 108 -4.71 14.36 -5.65
C SER A 108 -5.24 13.65 -4.36
N LYS A 109 -6.20 14.31 -3.71
CA LYS A 109 -6.74 14.15 -2.33
C LYS A 109 -7.28 12.79 -1.81
N ASN A 110 -7.10 11.62 -2.45
CA ASN A 110 -7.63 10.34 -1.92
C ASN A 110 -6.74 9.12 -2.16
N ILE A 111 -5.42 9.28 -2.09
CA ILE A 111 -4.50 8.26 -2.58
C ILE A 111 -3.69 7.63 -1.44
N VAL A 112 -3.95 6.36 -1.15
CA VAL A 112 -2.95 5.49 -0.51
C VAL A 112 -3.08 4.08 -1.10
N SER A 113 -2.21 3.76 -2.05
CA SER A 113 -1.74 2.40 -2.31
C SER A 113 -0.43 2.48 -3.07
N TYR A 114 0.58 1.79 -2.55
CA TYR A 114 1.82 1.48 -3.24
C TYR A 114 1.54 0.31 -4.19
N GLY A 115 1.27 0.63 -5.45
CA GLY A 115 1.31 -0.36 -6.54
C GLY A 115 2.57 -0.12 -7.34
N ILE A 116 3.43 -1.13 -7.49
CA ILE A 116 4.64 -1.02 -8.30
C ILE A 116 4.39 -1.73 -9.63
N LEU A 117 4.49 -0.99 -10.73
CA LEU A 117 4.34 -1.45 -12.10
C LEU A 117 5.54 -2.30 -12.52
N LYS A 118 5.27 -3.38 -13.26
CA LYS A 118 6.25 -4.14 -14.03
C LYS A 118 5.90 -4.02 -15.52
N HIS A 119 6.90 -3.91 -16.38
CA HIS A 119 6.81 -4.29 -17.79
C HIS A 119 7.53 -5.63 -18.04
#